data_AF-A0A382MTG7-F1
#
_entry.id   AF-A0A382MTG7-F1
#
_cell.length_a   1.000
_cell.length_b   1.000
_cell.length_c   1.000
_cell.angle_alpha   90.00
_cell.angle_beta   90.00
_cell.angle_gamma   90.00
#
_symmetry.space_group_name_H-M   'P 1'
#
loop_
_entity.id
_entity.type
_entity.pdbx_description
1 polymer ?
#
loop_
_entity_poly.entity_id
_entity_poly.type
_entity_poly.pdbx_seq_one_letter_code
_entity_poly.pdbx_strand_id
1 'polypeptide(L)'
;NQISSKLLTQFGKILYLNYLEILTVLVLIALSAALYRRWITSPKRLSYSLTKKPESIIIILLIGLLMLTHLLSETFNHLTNNNTDFYIISNLISNQIQQLNLSKSLSVTLHDIFWWTHLLTILSFAIYIPLSKHMHLLASPLSFFFSNLNNTGVIDTPKDLETLETFGANNIKTFKPKQIIDFFACAVCGRCSEVCPTDLTNKQLSPMFLINNLMDSATNNAISSNPNLNEGVINKNVTETEIWDCLTCGACVNECPVGIEHISPIIEMRRHLVMEKAKMPETAESTLLSLEQRGHPWRGTTYTRSDWHDNLKVKTLSDNPNAEFLLWIGCTGALVERNQMVTKSIVNVLNYAKLNYAILSEEETCTGDPAKRIGNEY
;
A
#
# COMPACT_ATOMS: atom_id res chain seq x y z
N ASN A 1 6.99 -46.76 2.39
CA ASN A 1 7.47 -45.60 3.18
C ASN A 1 6.74 -45.48 4.50
N GLN A 2 7.33 -45.92 5.61
CA GLN A 2 6.72 -45.92 6.96
C GLN A 2 6.30 -44.53 7.48
N ILE A 3 6.91 -43.45 6.96
CA ILE A 3 6.54 -42.05 7.26
C ILE A 3 5.21 -41.70 6.59
N SER A 4 5.02 -42.10 5.32
CA SER A 4 3.79 -41.88 4.58
C SER A 4 2.61 -42.63 5.20
N SER A 5 2.78 -43.87 5.68
CA SER A 5 1.71 -44.61 6.35
C SER A 5 1.35 -44.08 7.75
N LYS A 6 2.24 -43.30 8.39
CA LYS A 6 1.97 -42.64 9.68
C LYS A 6 1.34 -41.25 9.52
N LEU A 7 1.72 -40.49 8.48
CA LEU A 7 1.18 -39.16 8.20
C LEU A 7 -0.12 -39.19 7.37
N LEU A 8 -0.25 -40.14 6.44
CA LEU A 8 -1.42 -40.33 5.59
C LEU A 8 -2.17 -41.59 6.02
N THR A 9 -2.75 -41.56 7.21
CA THR A 9 -3.75 -42.58 7.58
C THR A 9 -4.88 -42.57 6.54
N GLN A 10 -5.58 -43.69 6.33
CA GLN A 10 -6.73 -43.71 5.41
C GLN A 10 -7.76 -42.62 5.74
N PHE A 11 -7.99 -42.39 7.04
CA PHE A 11 -8.81 -41.29 7.53
C PHE A 11 -8.25 -39.91 7.12
N GLY A 12 -6.95 -39.66 7.32
CA GLY A 12 -6.31 -38.40 6.93
C GLY A 12 -6.34 -38.14 5.42
N LYS A 13 -6.16 -39.20 4.61
CA LYS A 13 -6.31 -39.13 3.15
C LYS A 13 -7.73 -38.70 2.76
N ILE A 14 -8.75 -39.35 3.31
CA ILE A 14 -10.16 -39.02 3.06
C ILE A 14 -10.45 -37.57 3.46
N LEU A 15 -10.03 -37.15 4.66
CA LEU A 15 -10.27 -35.79 5.15
C LEU A 15 -9.62 -34.73 4.26
N TYR A 16 -8.35 -34.93 3.88
CA TYR A 16 -7.62 -34.01 3.00
C TYR A 16 -8.29 -33.85 1.63
N LEU A 17 -8.72 -34.95 1.03
CA LEU A 17 -9.33 -34.93 -0.30
C LEU A 17 -10.72 -34.26 -0.30
N ASN A 18 -11.56 -34.55 0.70
CA ASN A 18 -12.84 -33.84 0.85
C ASN A 18 -12.61 -32.34 1.12
N TYR A 19 -11.60 -32.00 1.92
CA TYR A 19 -11.23 -30.61 2.15
C TYR A 19 -10.86 -29.90 0.83
N LEU A 20 -10.07 -30.55 -0.02
CA LEU A 20 -9.72 -30.00 -1.33
C LEU A 20 -10.95 -29.77 -2.21
N GLU A 21 -11.86 -30.75 -2.32
CA GLU A 21 -13.07 -30.59 -3.15
C GLU A 21 -13.98 -29.46 -2.65
N ILE A 22 -14.21 -29.40 -1.34
CA ILE A 22 -15.01 -28.34 -0.72
C ILE A 22 -14.35 -26.99 -0.99
N LEU A 23 -13.04 -26.89 -0.79
CA LEU A 23 -12.29 -25.68 -1.08
C LEU A 23 -12.37 -25.29 -2.56
N THR A 24 -12.28 -26.25 -3.48
CA THR A 24 -12.42 -26.02 -4.92
C THR A 24 -13.76 -25.37 -5.26
N VAL A 25 -14.87 -25.90 -4.72
CA VAL A 25 -16.20 -25.32 -4.94
C VAL A 25 -16.32 -23.94 -4.31
N LEU A 26 -15.83 -23.75 -3.08
CA LEU A 26 -15.84 -22.45 -2.42
C LEU A 26 -15.02 -21.40 -3.18
N VAL A 27 -13.86 -21.78 -3.73
CA VAL A 27 -13.03 -20.90 -4.55
C VAL A 27 -13.76 -20.54 -5.85
N LEU A 28 -14.41 -21.48 -6.52
CA LEU A 28 -15.21 -21.18 -7.72
C LEU A 28 -16.34 -20.20 -7.42
N ILE A 29 -17.07 -20.39 -6.32
CA ILE A 29 -18.12 -19.45 -5.87
C ILE A 29 -17.52 -18.06 -5.58
N ALA A 30 -16.38 -18.01 -4.88
CA ALA A 30 -15.70 -16.76 -4.56
C ALA A 30 -15.20 -16.04 -5.83
N LEU A 31 -14.69 -16.77 -6.82
CA LEU A 31 -14.28 -16.21 -8.11
C LEU A 31 -15.48 -15.63 -8.87
N SER A 32 -16.61 -16.35 -8.93
CA SER A 32 -17.84 -15.85 -9.54
C SER A 32 -18.35 -14.59 -8.84
N ALA A 33 -18.37 -14.58 -7.50
CA ALA A 33 -18.76 -13.41 -6.72
C ALA A 33 -17.79 -12.22 -6.94
N ALA A 34 -16.48 -12.48 -7.03
CA ALA A 34 -15.47 -11.45 -7.30
C ALA A 34 -15.60 -10.86 -8.72
N LEU A 35 -15.85 -11.70 -9.73
CA LEU A 35 -16.14 -11.29 -11.11
C LEU A 35 -17.40 -10.42 -11.15
N TYR A 36 -18.50 -10.90 -10.56
CA TYR A 36 -19.76 -10.15 -10.48
C TYR A 36 -19.54 -8.78 -9.82
N ARG A 37 -18.86 -8.78 -8.67
CA ARG A 37 -18.61 -7.54 -7.92
C ARG A 37 -17.74 -6.54 -8.70
N ARG A 38 -16.76 -7.02 -9.47
CA ARG A 38 -15.79 -6.18 -10.18
C ARG A 38 -16.37 -5.56 -11.46
N TRP A 39 -17.12 -6.33 -12.26
CA TRP A 39 -17.63 -5.87 -13.55
C TRP A 39 -19.10 -5.45 -13.58
N ILE A 40 -19.95 -5.99 -12.68
CA ILE A 40 -21.39 -5.68 -12.68
C ILE A 40 -21.70 -4.60 -11.64
N THR A 41 -21.51 -4.86 -10.35
CA THR A 41 -21.82 -3.84 -9.32
C THR A 41 -20.80 -2.70 -9.29
N SER A 42 -19.54 -3.01 -9.62
CA SER A 42 -18.39 -2.10 -9.74
C SER A 42 -18.43 -0.88 -8.78
N PRO A 43 -18.19 -1.08 -7.47
CA PRO A 43 -18.04 0.03 -6.52
C PRO A 43 -17.02 1.06 -7.00
N LYS A 44 -17.11 2.33 -6.56
CA LYS A 44 -16.21 3.41 -6.99
C LYS A 44 -14.73 3.03 -6.95
N ARG A 45 -14.27 2.37 -5.89
CA ARG A 45 -12.87 1.92 -5.78
C ARG A 45 -12.43 0.85 -6.79
N LEU A 46 -13.37 0.18 -7.45
CA LEU A 46 -13.16 -0.83 -8.49
C LEU A 46 -13.57 -0.31 -9.88
N SER A 47 -13.88 0.98 -10.02
CA SER A 47 -14.22 1.57 -11.32
C SER A 47 -12.99 2.06 -12.08
N TYR A 48 -11.82 2.15 -11.43
CA TYR A 48 -10.58 2.60 -12.05
C TYR A 48 -10.10 1.66 -13.17
N SER A 49 -9.49 2.23 -14.21
CA SER A 49 -8.93 1.48 -15.35
C SER A 49 -7.96 0.38 -14.91
N LEU A 50 -7.13 0.66 -13.89
CA LEU A 50 -6.16 -0.28 -13.36
C LEU A 50 -6.78 -1.53 -12.74
N THR A 51 -7.97 -1.39 -12.15
CA THR A 51 -8.72 -2.49 -11.51
C THR A 51 -9.48 -3.35 -12.52
N LYS A 52 -9.73 -2.82 -13.72
CA LYS A 52 -10.44 -3.49 -14.83
C LYS A 52 -9.49 -3.95 -15.95
N LYS A 53 -8.18 -3.95 -15.69
CA LYS A 53 -7.15 -4.41 -16.61
C LYS A 53 -7.39 -5.87 -17.05
N PRO A 54 -7.36 -6.18 -18.36
CA PRO A 54 -7.65 -7.52 -18.90
C PRO A 54 -6.69 -8.60 -18.37
N GLU A 55 -5.47 -8.23 -17.97
CA GLU A 55 -4.51 -9.14 -17.35
C GLU A 55 -5.05 -9.78 -16.07
N SER A 56 -5.96 -9.10 -15.36
CA SER A 56 -6.65 -9.66 -14.18
C SER A 56 -7.57 -10.83 -14.56
N ILE A 57 -8.10 -10.83 -15.79
CA ILE A 57 -8.96 -11.91 -16.31
C ILE A 57 -8.12 -13.17 -16.53
N ILE A 58 -6.87 -13.02 -17.01
CA ILE A 58 -5.96 -14.16 -17.23
C ILE A 58 -5.76 -14.93 -15.92
N ILE A 59 -5.47 -14.23 -14.83
CA ILE A 59 -5.30 -14.87 -13.51
C ILE A 59 -6.58 -15.57 -13.07
N ILE A 60 -7.74 -14.92 -13.20
CA ILE A 60 -9.02 -15.51 -12.81
C ILE A 60 -9.34 -16.77 -13.63
N LEU A 61 -9.07 -16.74 -14.94
CA LEU A 61 -9.24 -17.90 -15.82
C LEU A 61 -8.29 -19.03 -15.45
N LEU A 62 -7.03 -18.73 -15.14
CA LEU A 62 -6.06 -19.74 -14.72
C LEU A 62 -6.44 -20.37 -13.36
N ILE A 63 -6.88 -19.58 -12.37
CA ILE A 63 -7.36 -20.14 -11.08
C ILE A 63 -8.62 -20.99 -11.32
N GLY A 64 -9.57 -20.48 -12.11
CA GLY A 64 -10.79 -21.23 -12.46
C GLY A 64 -10.48 -22.53 -13.19
N LEU A 65 -9.55 -22.51 -14.15
CA LEU A 65 -9.08 -23.69 -14.87
C LEU A 65 -8.42 -24.70 -13.93
N LEU A 66 -7.58 -24.24 -13.00
CA LEU A 66 -6.95 -25.08 -11.98
C LEU A 66 -8.00 -25.80 -11.13
N MET A 67 -9.01 -25.08 -10.65
CA MET A 67 -10.09 -25.63 -9.83
C MET A 67 -10.96 -26.62 -10.62
N LEU A 68 -11.34 -26.27 -11.84
CA LEU A 68 -12.19 -27.11 -12.69
C LEU A 68 -11.48 -28.40 -13.12
N THR A 69 -10.22 -28.30 -13.54
CA THR A 69 -9.43 -29.47 -13.97
C THR A 69 -9.17 -30.43 -12.81
N HIS A 70 -8.99 -29.92 -11.59
CA HIS A 70 -8.88 -30.78 -10.39
C HIS A 70 -10.17 -31.59 -10.19
N LEU A 71 -11.32 -30.92 -10.15
CA LEU A 71 -12.61 -31.56 -9.90
C LEU A 71 -12.96 -32.59 -10.98
N LEU A 72 -12.71 -32.26 -12.26
CA LEU A 72 -12.95 -33.17 -13.36
C LEU A 72 -11.99 -34.37 -13.33
N SER A 73 -10.71 -34.15 -13.02
CA SER A 73 -9.74 -35.24 -12.88
C SER A 73 -10.18 -36.24 -11.80
N GLU A 74 -10.59 -35.78 -10.62
CA GLU A 74 -11.10 -36.65 -9.54
C GLU A 74 -12.42 -37.34 -9.91
N THR A 75 -13.33 -36.64 -10.60
CA THR A 75 -14.60 -37.22 -11.10
C THR A 75 -14.36 -38.39 -12.05
N PHE A 76 -13.47 -38.25 -13.02
CA PHE A 76 -13.16 -39.34 -13.96
C PHE A 76 -12.31 -40.45 -13.33
N ASN A 77 -11.50 -40.14 -12.31
CA ASN A 77 -10.83 -41.15 -11.49
C ASN A 77 -11.84 -42.03 -10.75
N HIS A 78 -12.90 -41.43 -10.19
CA HIS A 78 -13.97 -42.18 -9.50
C HIS A 78 -14.73 -43.13 -10.45
N LEU A 79 -15.04 -42.69 -11.67
CA LEU A 79 -15.70 -43.51 -12.70
C LEU A 79 -14.87 -44.72 -13.15
N THR A 80 -13.54 -44.67 -13.04
CA THR A 80 -12.66 -45.72 -13.56
C THR A 80 -12.25 -46.75 -12.50
N ASN A 81 -12.12 -46.33 -11.24
CA ASN A 81 -11.50 -47.13 -10.19
C ASN A 81 -12.46 -47.73 -9.15
N ASN A 82 -13.78 -47.46 -9.18
CA ASN A 82 -14.75 -47.99 -8.19
C ASN A 82 -14.25 -47.85 -6.73
N ASN A 83 -13.40 -46.85 -6.46
CA ASN A 83 -12.77 -46.71 -5.16
C ASN A 83 -13.79 -46.14 -4.19
N THR A 84 -13.99 -46.83 -3.07
CA THR A 84 -14.83 -46.41 -1.93
C THR A 84 -14.20 -45.28 -1.11
N ASP A 85 -13.27 -44.52 -1.70
CA ASP A 85 -12.66 -43.38 -1.05
C ASP A 85 -13.70 -42.24 -1.08
N PHE A 86 -13.97 -41.64 0.07
CA PHE A 86 -15.05 -40.66 0.24
C PHE A 86 -14.68 -39.35 -0.48
N TYR A 87 -15.36 -39.03 -1.59
CA TYR A 87 -15.24 -37.76 -2.32
C TYR A 87 -16.64 -37.22 -2.57
N ILE A 88 -17.16 -36.36 -1.70
CA ILE A 88 -18.58 -36.00 -1.71
C ILE A 88 -18.99 -35.37 -3.05
N ILE A 89 -18.18 -34.46 -3.60
CA ILE A 89 -18.57 -33.66 -4.76
C ILE A 89 -18.28 -34.45 -6.04
N SER A 90 -17.10 -35.03 -6.19
CA SER A 90 -16.79 -35.85 -7.37
C SER A 90 -17.68 -37.08 -7.47
N ASN A 91 -18.08 -37.69 -6.35
CA ASN A 91 -19.05 -38.78 -6.37
C ASN A 91 -20.42 -38.31 -6.92
N LEU A 92 -20.95 -37.19 -6.42
CA LEU A 92 -22.21 -36.62 -6.91
C LEU A 92 -22.18 -36.32 -8.42
N ILE A 93 -21.10 -35.73 -8.91
CA ILE A 93 -20.92 -35.43 -10.34
C ILE A 93 -20.76 -36.73 -11.13
N SER A 94 -19.97 -37.68 -10.62
CA SER A 94 -19.74 -38.97 -11.27
C SER A 94 -21.03 -39.78 -11.44
N ASN A 95 -21.93 -39.78 -10.45
CA ASN A 95 -23.23 -40.46 -10.52
C ASN A 95 -24.14 -39.87 -11.62
N GLN A 96 -24.06 -38.56 -11.85
CA GLN A 96 -24.79 -37.93 -12.97
C GLN A 96 -24.16 -38.30 -14.32
N ILE A 97 -22.84 -38.29 -14.41
CA ILE A 97 -22.11 -38.63 -15.64
C ILE A 97 -22.23 -40.12 -15.98
N GLN A 98 -22.38 -41.00 -14.99
CA GLN A 98 -22.54 -42.43 -15.20
C GLN A 98 -23.80 -42.76 -16.03
N GLN A 99 -24.82 -41.90 -15.99
CA GLN A 99 -26.01 -42.02 -16.84
C GLN A 99 -25.70 -41.88 -18.34
N LEU A 100 -24.56 -41.29 -18.70
CA LEU A 100 -24.12 -41.11 -20.08
C LEU A 100 -23.44 -42.38 -20.65
N ASN A 101 -23.29 -43.46 -19.87
CA ASN A 101 -22.70 -44.74 -20.28
C ASN A 101 -21.37 -44.58 -21.04
N LEU A 102 -20.48 -43.71 -20.53
CA LEU A 102 -19.16 -43.51 -21.10
C LEU A 102 -18.33 -44.80 -21.02
N SER A 103 -17.56 -45.09 -22.07
CA SER A 103 -16.65 -46.24 -22.05
C SER A 103 -15.53 -46.01 -21.03
N LYS A 104 -15.08 -47.09 -20.36
CA LYS A 104 -13.98 -47.00 -19.39
C LYS A 104 -12.71 -46.39 -20.02
N SER A 105 -12.43 -46.73 -21.28
CA SER A 105 -11.30 -46.14 -22.03
C SER A 105 -11.42 -44.64 -22.16
N LEU A 106 -12.61 -44.12 -22.48
CA LEU A 106 -12.84 -42.69 -22.61
C LEU A 106 -12.70 -41.97 -21.27
N SER A 107 -13.20 -42.55 -20.18
CA SER A 107 -13.04 -41.98 -18.84
C SER A 107 -11.57 -41.89 -18.40
N VAL A 108 -10.75 -42.90 -18.72
CA VAL A 108 -9.29 -42.84 -18.45
C VAL A 108 -8.64 -41.73 -19.27
N THR A 109 -8.93 -41.63 -20.57
CA THR A 109 -8.36 -40.58 -21.42
C THR A 109 -8.74 -39.18 -20.94
N LEU A 110 -10.00 -38.99 -20.53
CA LEU A 110 -10.46 -37.70 -19.99
C LEU A 110 -9.79 -37.37 -18.67
N HIS A 111 -9.63 -38.35 -17.77
CA HIS A 111 -8.85 -38.18 -16.54
C HIS A 111 -7.43 -37.68 -16.83
N ASP A 112 -6.71 -38.35 -17.74
CA ASP A 112 -5.33 -38.00 -18.10
C ASP A 112 -5.25 -36.58 -18.69
N ILE A 113 -6.19 -36.21 -19.57
CA ILE A 113 -6.24 -34.86 -20.17
C ILE A 113 -6.41 -33.79 -19.09
N PHE A 114 -7.37 -33.95 -18.17
CA PHE A 114 -7.59 -32.98 -17.10
C PHE A 114 -6.41 -32.92 -16.14
N TRP A 115 -5.80 -34.06 -15.82
CA TRP A 115 -4.63 -34.12 -14.96
C TRP A 115 -3.42 -33.41 -15.57
N TRP A 116 -3.11 -33.67 -16.85
CA TRP A 116 -2.01 -32.97 -17.54
C TRP A 116 -2.30 -31.48 -17.71
N THR A 117 -3.55 -31.10 -18.00
CA THR A 117 -3.94 -29.69 -18.09
C THR A 117 -3.77 -28.99 -16.74
N HIS A 118 -4.16 -29.64 -15.64
CA HIS A 118 -3.96 -29.14 -14.29
C HIS A 118 -2.47 -28.89 -14.00
N LEU A 119 -1.62 -29.89 -14.27
CA LEU A 119 -0.17 -29.79 -14.08
C LEU A 119 0.46 -28.65 -14.90
N LEU A 120 0.12 -28.57 -16.19
CA LEU A 120 0.62 -27.50 -17.07
C LEU A 120 0.16 -26.12 -16.61
N THR A 121 -1.05 -26.01 -16.06
CA THR A 121 -1.59 -24.76 -15.49
C THR A 121 -0.79 -24.34 -14.27
N ILE A 122 -0.43 -25.28 -13.37
CA ILE A 122 0.43 -25.00 -12.21
C ILE A 122 1.81 -24.50 -12.65
N LEU A 123 2.45 -25.20 -13.60
CA LEU A 123 3.78 -24.81 -14.10
C LEU A 123 3.75 -23.43 -14.76
N SER A 124 2.68 -23.12 -15.48
CA SER A 124 2.45 -21.79 -16.06
C SER A 124 2.29 -20.71 -15.00
N PHE A 125 1.56 -21.00 -13.91
CA PHE A 125 1.42 -20.09 -12.77
C PHE A 125 2.77 -19.79 -12.11
N ALA A 126 3.60 -20.80 -11.91
CA ALA A 126 4.91 -20.62 -11.27
C ALA A 126 5.81 -19.63 -12.03
N ILE A 127 5.71 -19.59 -13.36
CA ILE A 127 6.45 -18.64 -14.22
C ILE A 127 5.75 -17.27 -14.25
N TYR A 128 4.42 -17.24 -14.24
CA TYR A 128 3.64 -16.01 -14.37
C TYR A 128 3.59 -15.17 -13.09
N ILE A 129 3.57 -15.80 -11.90
CA ILE A 129 3.46 -15.09 -10.62
C ILE A 129 4.57 -14.04 -10.43
N PRO A 130 5.86 -14.37 -10.63
CA PRO A 130 6.94 -13.40 -10.38
C PRO A 130 6.92 -12.20 -11.32
N LEU A 131 6.31 -12.34 -12.50
CA LEU A 131 6.30 -11.33 -13.56
C LEU A 131 4.97 -10.57 -13.64
N SER A 132 4.04 -10.82 -12.72
CA SER A 132 2.70 -10.27 -12.77
C SER A 132 2.31 -9.59 -11.47
N LYS A 133 1.16 -8.91 -11.52
CA LYS A 133 0.48 -8.32 -10.36
C LYS A 133 0.12 -9.35 -9.28
N HIS A 134 0.24 -10.65 -9.55
CA HIS A 134 0.01 -11.69 -8.57
C HIS A 134 1.17 -11.86 -7.58
N MET A 135 2.31 -11.20 -7.81
CA MET A 135 3.43 -11.16 -6.86
C MET A 135 3.02 -10.66 -5.46
N HIS A 136 1.92 -9.89 -5.36
CA HIS A 136 1.37 -9.46 -4.08
C HIS A 136 1.11 -10.63 -3.11
N LEU A 137 0.80 -11.83 -3.60
CA LEU A 137 0.63 -13.00 -2.73
C LEU A 137 1.87 -13.29 -1.88
N LEU A 138 3.06 -13.06 -2.44
CA LEU A 138 4.35 -13.24 -1.76
C LEU A 138 4.82 -11.96 -1.06
N ALA A 139 4.62 -10.80 -1.69
CA ALA A 139 5.11 -9.53 -1.17
C ALA A 139 4.23 -8.95 -0.04
N SER A 140 2.92 -9.20 -0.01
CA SER A 140 2.02 -8.65 1.01
C SER A 140 2.35 -9.13 2.44
N PRO A 141 2.61 -10.41 2.71
CA PRO A 141 3.06 -10.85 4.04
C PRO A 141 4.37 -10.19 4.47
N LEU A 142 5.32 -10.02 3.53
CA LEU A 142 6.61 -9.38 3.81
C LEU A 142 6.45 -7.88 4.07
N SER A 143 5.65 -7.18 3.27
CA SER A 143 5.33 -5.76 3.46
C SER A 143 4.68 -5.53 4.83
N PHE A 144 3.71 -6.37 5.21
CA PHE A 144 3.10 -6.30 6.53
C PHE A 144 4.09 -6.59 7.66
N PHE A 145 4.92 -7.63 7.52
CA PHE A 145 5.92 -8.00 8.54
C PHE A 145 6.96 -6.89 8.79
N PHE A 146 7.41 -6.22 7.72
CA PHE A 146 8.39 -5.14 7.79
C PHE A 146 7.76 -3.74 7.93
N SER A 147 6.46 -3.66 8.24
CA SER A 147 5.76 -2.38 8.39
C SER A 147 6.35 -1.53 9.53
N ASN A 148 6.39 -0.23 9.33
CA ASN A 148 6.83 0.71 10.35
C ASN A 148 5.78 0.82 11.47
N LEU A 149 6.23 0.65 12.71
CA LEU A 149 5.38 0.73 13.91
C LEU A 149 5.27 2.15 14.47
N ASN A 150 6.03 3.11 13.92
CA ASN A 150 5.94 4.50 14.30
C ASN A 150 4.63 5.13 13.81
N ASN A 151 4.26 6.26 14.42
CA ASN A 151 3.11 7.04 13.97
C ASN A 151 3.28 7.45 12.50
N THR A 152 2.19 7.40 11.72
CA THR A 152 2.19 7.69 10.27
C THR A 152 2.71 9.07 9.89
N GLY A 153 2.69 10.02 10.82
CA GLY A 153 3.23 11.37 10.63
C GLY A 153 4.76 11.46 10.71
N VAL A 154 5.44 10.40 11.16
CA VAL A 154 6.90 10.36 11.30
C VAL A 154 7.55 10.08 9.96
N ILE A 155 8.24 11.10 9.44
CA ILE A 155 9.07 10.98 8.25
C ILE A 155 10.47 10.57 8.70
N ASP A 156 11.06 9.57 8.04
CA ASP A 156 12.44 9.12 8.29
C ASP A 156 13.44 10.26 8.00
N THR A 157 14.46 10.46 8.84
CA THR A 157 15.52 11.45 8.59
C THR A 157 16.75 10.72 8.06
N PRO A 158 17.31 11.11 6.90
CA PRO A 158 18.61 10.59 6.49
C PRO A 158 19.67 10.85 7.58
N LYS A 159 20.49 9.84 7.88
CA LYS A 159 21.61 10.01 8.82
C LYS A 159 22.78 10.67 8.09
N ASP A 160 23.54 11.49 8.82
CA ASP A 160 24.82 12.06 8.37
C ASP A 160 24.73 12.77 7.00
N LEU A 161 23.90 13.82 6.94
CA LEU A 161 23.60 14.60 5.73
C LEU A 161 24.86 15.06 4.96
N GLU A 162 25.95 15.36 5.67
CA GLU A 162 27.23 15.81 5.09
C GLU A 162 27.95 14.73 4.26
N THR A 163 27.63 13.45 4.48
CA THR A 163 28.31 12.31 3.84
C THR A 163 27.47 11.63 2.75
N LEU A 164 26.21 12.05 2.60
CA LEU A 164 25.31 11.45 1.62
C LEU A 164 25.71 11.84 0.19
N GLU A 165 25.93 10.84 -0.65
CA GLU A 165 26.21 11.07 -2.08
C GLU A 165 24.97 11.47 -2.87
N THR A 166 23.78 11.09 -2.40
CA THR A 166 22.49 11.39 -3.06
C THR A 166 21.38 11.61 -2.05
N PHE A 167 20.49 12.54 -2.34
CA PHE A 167 19.28 12.82 -1.59
C PHE A 167 18.03 12.26 -2.28
N GLY A 168 17.24 11.52 -1.50
CA GLY A 168 15.96 10.98 -1.95
C GLY A 168 16.07 9.87 -3.00
N ALA A 169 14.96 9.63 -3.70
CA ALA A 169 14.87 8.56 -4.69
C ALA A 169 14.21 9.00 -5.99
N ASN A 170 14.84 8.65 -7.11
CA ASN A 170 14.28 8.76 -8.45
C ASN A 170 14.55 7.50 -9.27
N ASN A 171 15.49 6.64 -8.87
CA ASN A 171 15.70 5.36 -9.51
C ASN A 171 15.26 4.22 -8.60
N ILE A 172 14.83 3.10 -9.17
CA ILE A 172 14.46 1.89 -8.44
C ILE A 172 15.57 1.47 -7.44
N LYS A 173 16.84 1.63 -7.81
CA LYS A 173 17.99 1.28 -6.96
C LYS A 173 18.18 2.22 -5.77
N THR A 174 17.61 3.43 -5.79
CA THR A 174 17.74 4.41 -4.70
C THR A 174 16.54 4.41 -3.74
N PHE A 175 15.46 3.69 -4.07
CA PHE A 175 14.40 3.42 -3.10
C PHE A 175 14.87 2.42 -2.03
N LYS A 176 14.31 2.55 -0.83
CA LYS A 176 14.59 1.66 0.30
C LYS A 176 14.05 0.25 0.00
N PRO A 177 14.70 -0.82 0.49
CA PRO A 177 14.24 -2.20 0.25
C PRO A 177 12.77 -2.43 0.62
N LYS A 178 12.31 -1.87 1.75
CA LYS A 178 10.90 -1.93 2.16
C LYS A 178 9.97 -1.27 1.14
N GLN A 179 10.34 -0.14 0.56
CA GLN A 179 9.54 0.53 -0.46
C GLN A 179 9.41 -0.34 -1.72
N ILE A 180 10.47 -1.04 -2.14
CA ILE A 180 10.40 -1.99 -3.26
C ILE A 180 9.44 -3.14 -2.96
N ILE A 181 9.51 -3.73 -1.76
CA ILE A 181 8.57 -4.78 -1.34
C ILE A 181 7.13 -4.27 -1.41
N ASP A 182 6.88 -3.05 -0.94
CA ASP A 182 5.57 -2.41 -0.97
C ASP A 182 5.01 -2.25 -2.39
N PHE A 183 5.87 -1.95 -3.37
CA PHE A 183 5.46 -1.84 -4.76
C PHE A 183 4.85 -3.16 -5.26
N PHE A 184 5.51 -4.28 -4.96
CA PHE A 184 5.02 -5.62 -5.31
C PHE A 184 3.88 -6.13 -4.44
N ALA A 185 3.68 -5.56 -3.25
CA ALA A 185 2.58 -5.93 -2.35
C ALA A 185 1.22 -5.39 -2.79
N CYS A 186 1.17 -4.48 -3.76
CA CYS A 186 -0.07 -3.83 -4.19
C CYS A 186 -1.04 -4.80 -4.88
N ALA A 187 -2.17 -5.06 -4.24
CA ALA A 187 -3.25 -5.87 -4.81
C ALA A 187 -4.23 -5.08 -5.72
N VAL A 188 -3.97 -3.78 -5.96
CA VAL A 188 -4.84 -2.91 -6.78
C VAL A 188 -6.31 -2.96 -6.31
N CYS A 189 -6.52 -2.87 -4.98
CA CYS A 189 -7.86 -2.99 -4.39
C CYS A 189 -8.63 -1.66 -4.29
N GLY A 190 -7.94 -0.53 -4.53
CA GLY A 190 -8.53 0.81 -4.56
C GLY A 190 -8.85 1.46 -3.22
N ARG A 191 -8.67 0.77 -2.07
CA ARG A 191 -8.98 1.33 -0.74
C ARG A 191 -8.21 2.62 -0.44
N CYS A 192 -6.92 2.65 -0.78
CA CYS A 192 -6.07 3.81 -0.57
C CYS A 192 -6.48 5.03 -1.41
N SER A 193 -6.97 4.81 -2.63
CA SER A 193 -7.49 5.87 -3.51
C SER A 193 -8.87 6.36 -3.07
N GLU A 194 -9.74 5.45 -2.61
CA GLU A 194 -11.09 5.78 -2.13
C GLU A 194 -11.10 6.78 -0.96
N VAL A 195 -10.09 6.72 -0.08
CA VAL A 195 -9.95 7.65 1.06
C VAL A 195 -9.00 8.81 0.80
N CYS A 196 -8.34 8.86 -0.37
CA CYS A 196 -7.37 9.90 -0.66
C CYS A 196 -8.10 11.23 -0.94
N PRO A 197 -7.91 12.29 -0.14
CA PRO A 197 -8.60 13.56 -0.35
C PRO A 197 -8.29 14.16 -1.72
N THR A 198 -7.08 13.92 -2.22
CA THR A 198 -6.61 14.38 -3.53
C THR A 198 -7.36 13.68 -4.67
N ASP A 199 -7.42 12.34 -4.66
CA ASP A 199 -8.18 11.55 -5.65
C ASP A 199 -9.68 11.91 -5.62
N LEU A 200 -10.25 12.11 -4.42
CA LEU A 200 -11.64 12.54 -4.25
C LEU A 200 -11.96 13.87 -4.91
N THR A 201 -10.96 14.75 -5.06
CA THR A 201 -11.09 16.05 -5.76
C THR A 201 -10.68 15.99 -7.23
N ASN A 202 -10.51 14.80 -7.80
CA ASN A 202 -10.09 14.56 -9.19
C ASN A 202 -8.74 15.20 -9.55
N LYS A 203 -7.86 15.36 -8.56
CA LYS A 203 -6.46 15.71 -8.79
C LYS A 203 -5.69 14.49 -9.33
N GLN A 204 -4.45 14.70 -9.76
CA GLN A 204 -3.71 13.67 -10.50
C GLN A 204 -3.28 12.48 -9.63
N LEU A 205 -2.98 12.74 -8.35
CA LEU A 205 -2.54 11.70 -7.44
C LEU A 205 -3.65 10.70 -7.10
N SER A 206 -3.37 9.44 -7.41
CA SER A 206 -4.07 8.28 -6.88
C SER A 206 -3.06 7.32 -6.26
N PRO A 207 -3.07 7.08 -4.93
CA PRO A 207 -2.06 6.24 -4.27
C PRO A 207 -1.93 4.84 -4.87
N MET A 208 -3.04 4.25 -5.33
CA MET A 208 -3.03 2.96 -6.01
C MET A 208 -2.26 3.00 -7.34
N PHE A 209 -2.47 4.03 -8.16
CA PHE A 209 -1.77 4.17 -9.44
C PHE A 209 -0.30 4.47 -9.24
N LEU A 210 0.04 5.35 -8.30
CA LEU A 210 1.42 5.67 -7.95
C LEU A 210 2.22 4.40 -7.64
N ILE A 211 1.73 3.58 -6.71
CA ILE A 211 2.42 2.36 -6.29
C ILE A 211 2.49 1.33 -7.43
N ASN A 212 1.42 1.17 -8.21
CA ASN A 212 1.47 0.27 -9.37
C ASN A 212 2.46 0.76 -10.45
N ASN A 213 2.56 2.07 -10.69
CA ASN A 213 3.50 2.62 -11.65
C ASN A 213 4.95 2.40 -11.19
N LEU A 214 5.22 2.55 -9.89
CA LEU A 214 6.53 2.22 -9.29
C LEU A 214 6.84 0.71 -9.36
N MET A 215 5.84 -0.14 -9.16
CA MET A 215 5.97 -1.60 -9.37
C MET A 215 6.28 -1.94 -10.83
N ASP A 216 5.60 -1.31 -11.79
CA ASP A 216 5.86 -1.51 -13.22
C ASP A 216 7.30 -1.06 -13.56
N SER A 217 7.77 0.06 -13.00
CA SER A 217 9.17 0.50 -13.13
C SER A 217 10.17 -0.50 -12.51
N ALA A 218 9.88 -1.03 -11.32
CA ALA A 218 10.73 -2.03 -10.66
C ALA A 218 10.81 -3.34 -11.45
N THR A 219 9.67 -3.80 -11.97
CA THR A 219 9.57 -5.01 -12.80
C THR A 219 10.37 -4.85 -14.09
N ASN A 220 10.22 -3.72 -14.78
CA ASN A 220 10.97 -3.44 -16.01
C ASN A 220 12.48 -3.33 -15.76
N ASN A 221 12.89 -2.78 -14.61
CA ASN A 221 14.31 -2.71 -14.25
C ASN A 221 14.89 -4.12 -13.99
N ALA A 222 14.15 -5.00 -13.33
CA ALA A 222 14.58 -6.37 -13.04
C ALA A 222 14.70 -7.27 -14.29
N ILE A 223 13.88 -7.03 -15.31
CA ILE A 223 13.87 -7.82 -16.56
C ILE A 223 14.82 -7.23 -17.60
N SER A 224 15.20 -5.95 -17.48
CA SER A 224 16.09 -5.29 -18.43
C SER A 224 17.49 -5.89 -18.41
N SER A 225 17.98 -6.30 -19.58
CA SER A 225 19.35 -6.77 -19.78
C SER A 225 20.40 -5.65 -19.68
N ASN A 226 19.99 -4.39 -19.50
CA ASN A 226 20.91 -3.26 -19.38
C ASN A 226 21.18 -2.94 -17.89
N PRO A 227 22.34 -3.35 -17.33
CA PRO A 227 22.64 -3.16 -15.91
C PRO A 227 22.76 -1.68 -15.51
N ASN A 228 22.95 -0.78 -16.49
CA ASN A 228 23.08 0.66 -16.32
C ASN A 228 21.78 1.43 -16.63
N LEU A 229 20.62 0.77 -16.61
CA LEU A 229 19.33 1.45 -16.76
C LEU A 229 19.03 2.32 -15.51
N ASN A 230 19.73 3.44 -15.39
CA ASN A 230 19.50 4.50 -14.41
C ASN A 230 18.37 5.41 -14.89
N GLU A 231 17.28 4.83 -15.41
CA GLU A 231 16.13 5.61 -15.80
C GLU A 231 15.40 6.09 -14.55
N GLY A 232 15.15 7.40 -14.49
CA GLY A 232 14.32 8.00 -13.45
C GLY A 232 12.87 7.54 -13.58
N VAL A 233 12.19 7.38 -12.44
CA VAL A 233 10.75 7.12 -12.38
C VAL A 233 9.96 8.41 -12.56
N ILE A 234 10.53 9.55 -12.13
CA ILE A 234 9.90 10.86 -12.23
C ILE A 234 9.87 11.32 -13.70
N ASN A 235 8.73 11.86 -14.13
CA ASN A 235 8.36 12.23 -15.50
C ASN A 235 8.32 11.08 -16.52
N LYS A 236 8.53 9.83 -16.08
CA LYS A 236 8.37 8.63 -16.92
C LYS A 236 7.17 7.80 -16.50
N ASN A 237 7.16 7.37 -15.24
CA ASN A 237 6.09 6.55 -14.66
C ASN A 237 5.31 7.30 -13.58
N VAL A 238 5.93 8.30 -12.96
CA VAL A 238 5.35 9.14 -11.93
C VAL A 238 5.52 10.61 -12.32
N THR A 239 4.47 11.42 -12.33
CA THR A 239 4.57 12.85 -12.65
C THR A 239 4.96 13.70 -11.44
N GLU A 240 5.53 14.87 -11.66
CA GLU A 240 5.80 15.80 -10.56
C GLU A 240 4.50 16.28 -9.91
N THR A 241 3.44 16.49 -10.70
CA THR A 241 2.13 16.90 -10.19
C THR A 241 1.59 15.90 -9.18
N GLU A 242 1.61 14.59 -9.46
CA GLU A 242 1.11 13.60 -8.49
C GLU A 242 1.96 13.55 -7.21
N ILE A 243 3.27 13.80 -7.31
CA ILE A 243 4.16 13.89 -6.14
C ILE A 243 3.76 15.07 -5.25
N TRP A 244 3.51 16.24 -5.84
CA TRP A 244 3.18 17.47 -5.09
C TRP A 244 1.73 17.53 -4.62
N ASP A 245 0.84 16.78 -5.27
CA ASP A 245 -0.57 16.65 -4.91
C ASP A 245 -0.81 15.91 -3.58
N CYS A 246 0.20 15.19 -3.08
CA CYS A 246 0.11 14.47 -1.82
C CYS A 246 0.07 15.43 -0.60
N LEU A 247 -0.99 15.34 0.19
CA LEU A 247 -1.12 16.12 1.43
C LEU A 247 -0.39 15.49 2.63
N THR A 248 0.21 14.30 2.47
CA THR A 248 0.91 13.57 3.53
C THR A 248 0.06 13.24 4.77
N CYS A 249 -1.27 13.15 4.62
CA CYS A 249 -2.22 12.97 5.74
C CYS A 249 -2.28 11.55 6.34
N GLY A 250 -1.75 10.54 5.65
CA GLY A 250 -1.67 9.16 6.15
C GLY A 250 -2.91 8.28 5.89
N ALA A 251 -4.02 8.82 5.38
CA ALA A 251 -5.25 8.04 5.18
C ALA A 251 -5.05 6.78 4.32
N CYS A 252 -4.29 6.89 3.23
CA CYS A 252 -3.98 5.76 2.34
C CYS A 252 -3.14 4.66 3.00
N VAL A 253 -2.26 5.02 3.94
CA VAL A 253 -1.42 4.09 4.69
C VAL A 253 -2.28 3.33 5.69
N ASN A 254 -3.14 4.03 6.44
CA ASN A 254 -4.03 3.44 7.44
C ASN A 254 -5.05 2.45 6.83
N GLU A 255 -5.54 2.72 5.62
CA GLU A 255 -6.53 1.87 4.94
C GLU A 255 -5.90 0.71 4.17
N CYS A 256 -4.57 0.62 4.09
CA CYS A 256 -3.92 -0.42 3.32
C CYS A 256 -3.98 -1.78 4.06
N PRO A 257 -4.65 -2.80 3.51
CA PRO A 257 -4.77 -4.10 4.17
C PRO A 257 -3.47 -4.92 4.15
N VAL A 258 -2.45 -4.45 3.43
CA VAL A 258 -1.19 -5.18 3.17
C VAL A 258 0.04 -4.39 3.59
N GLY A 259 -0.11 -3.29 4.35
CA GLY A 259 1.01 -2.59 4.98
C GLY A 259 1.85 -1.68 4.08
N ILE A 260 1.28 -1.20 2.95
CA ILE A 260 2.01 -0.31 2.02
C ILE A 260 2.08 1.12 2.57
N GLU A 261 3.31 1.62 2.67
CA GLU A 261 3.62 2.97 3.15
C GLU A 261 3.68 3.98 2.00
N HIS A 262 2.53 4.26 1.39
CA HIS A 262 2.40 5.09 0.17
C HIS A 262 3.11 6.46 0.21
N ILE A 263 3.20 7.09 1.40
CA ILE A 263 3.79 8.42 1.56
C ILE A 263 5.32 8.37 1.50
N SER A 264 5.91 7.30 2.00
CA SER A 264 7.37 7.14 2.09
C SER A 264 8.08 7.36 0.73
N PRO A 265 7.70 6.66 -0.37
CA PRO A 265 8.33 6.90 -1.67
C PRO A 265 8.05 8.31 -2.23
N ILE A 266 6.91 8.93 -1.91
CA ILE A 266 6.62 10.32 -2.31
C ILE A 266 7.60 11.28 -1.66
N ILE A 267 7.89 11.11 -0.37
CA ILE A 267 8.86 11.95 0.34
C ILE A 267 10.26 11.75 -0.24
N GLU A 268 10.67 10.52 -0.55
CA GLU A 268 11.96 10.30 -1.21
C GLU A 268 12.03 10.98 -2.58
N MET A 269 10.96 10.94 -3.38
CA MET A 269 10.93 11.65 -4.66
C MET A 269 10.93 13.17 -4.49
N ARG A 270 10.25 13.71 -3.47
CA ARG A 270 10.31 15.13 -3.12
C ARG A 270 11.71 15.56 -2.73
N ARG A 271 12.40 14.77 -1.90
CA ARG A 271 13.81 15.03 -1.54
C ARG A 271 14.69 15.08 -2.75
N HIS A 272 14.54 14.14 -3.68
CA HIS A 272 15.30 14.19 -4.92
C HIS A 272 15.02 15.47 -5.72
N LEU A 273 13.75 15.83 -5.88
CA LEU A 273 13.38 17.05 -6.60
C LEU A 273 13.93 18.32 -5.94
N VAL A 274 13.83 18.44 -4.63
CA VAL A 274 14.26 19.63 -3.89
C VAL A 274 15.78 19.71 -3.75
N MET A 275 16.40 18.65 -3.26
CA MET A 275 17.81 18.66 -2.84
C MET A 275 18.78 18.42 -4.00
N GLU A 276 18.40 17.63 -5.01
CA GLU A 276 19.26 17.32 -6.17
C GLU A 276 18.95 18.17 -7.40
N LYS A 277 17.69 18.59 -7.55
CA LYS A 277 17.22 19.28 -8.77
C LYS A 277 16.81 20.73 -8.54
N ALA A 278 16.77 21.20 -7.29
CA ALA A 278 16.24 22.52 -6.93
C ALA A 278 14.87 22.80 -7.58
N LYS A 279 14.03 21.76 -7.70
CA LYS A 279 12.76 21.80 -8.43
C LYS A 279 11.59 21.54 -7.48
N MET A 280 10.70 22.52 -7.37
CA MET A 280 9.50 22.44 -6.54
C MET A 280 8.47 23.48 -7.01
N PRO A 281 7.20 23.37 -6.58
CA PRO A 281 6.20 24.41 -6.83
C PRO A 281 6.59 25.74 -6.19
N GLU A 282 6.22 26.87 -6.80
CA GLU A 282 6.52 28.22 -6.30
C GLU A 282 6.03 28.43 -4.85
N THR A 283 4.90 27.82 -4.48
CA THR A 283 4.36 27.90 -3.11
C THR A 283 5.23 27.14 -2.10
N ALA A 284 5.84 26.03 -2.50
CA ALA A 284 6.79 25.28 -1.68
C ALA A 284 8.12 26.03 -1.55
N GLU A 285 8.65 26.56 -2.64
CA GLU A 285 9.85 27.40 -2.65
C GLU A 285 9.67 28.63 -1.75
N SER A 286 8.57 29.36 -1.90
CA SER A 286 8.25 30.51 -1.06
C SER A 286 8.08 30.14 0.41
N THR A 287 7.67 28.90 0.72
CA THR A 287 7.57 28.40 2.10
C THR A 287 8.96 28.16 2.68
N LEU A 288 9.86 27.53 1.92
CA LEU A 288 11.24 27.28 2.34
C LEU A 288 12.01 28.58 2.57
N LEU A 289 11.91 29.54 1.65
CA LEU A 289 12.53 30.86 1.80
C LEU A 289 12.03 31.60 3.07
N SER A 290 10.73 31.49 3.36
CA SER A 290 10.17 32.09 4.58
C SER A 290 10.69 31.39 5.84
N LEU A 291 10.88 30.07 5.81
CA LEU A 291 11.45 29.32 6.92
C LEU A 291 12.89 29.75 7.19
N GLU A 292 13.71 29.89 6.16
CA GLU A 292 15.12 30.30 6.28
C GLU A 292 15.24 31.75 6.78
N GLN A 293 14.48 32.68 6.20
CA GLN A 293 14.61 34.10 6.50
C GLN A 293 13.90 34.53 7.80
N ARG A 294 12.79 33.86 8.14
CA ARG A 294 11.88 34.29 9.23
C ARG A 294 11.63 33.23 10.28
N GLY A 295 12.16 32.01 10.13
CA GLY A 295 11.94 30.91 11.08
C GLY A 295 10.51 30.37 11.08
N HIS A 296 9.69 30.66 10.05
CA HIS A 296 8.30 30.18 9.94
C HIS A 296 7.82 30.13 8.47
N PRO A 297 6.82 29.29 8.12
CA PRO A 297 6.38 29.09 6.73
C PRO A 297 5.43 30.18 6.18
N TRP A 298 4.86 31.01 7.04
CA TRP A 298 3.78 31.93 6.66
C TRP A 298 4.27 33.24 6.03
N ARG A 299 4.28 33.32 4.70
CA ARG A 299 4.59 34.56 3.98
C ARG A 299 3.52 35.63 4.18
N GLY A 300 3.95 36.88 4.32
CA GLY A 300 3.08 38.05 4.37
C GLY A 300 2.38 38.27 5.71
N THR A 301 2.56 37.39 6.69
CA THR A 301 2.07 37.66 8.05
C THR A 301 2.81 38.86 8.65
N THR A 302 2.04 39.78 9.22
CA THR A 302 2.52 40.89 10.04
C THR A 302 2.50 40.56 11.51
N TYR A 303 1.94 39.40 11.89
CA TYR A 303 1.88 38.96 13.27
C TYR A 303 3.24 38.43 13.74
N THR A 304 3.56 38.70 14.99
CA THR A 304 4.71 38.15 15.72
C THR A 304 4.29 36.94 16.57
N ARG A 305 5.25 36.32 17.27
CA ARG A 305 4.97 35.19 18.15
C ARG A 305 4.38 35.61 19.50
N SER A 306 4.40 36.91 19.80
CA SER A 306 3.85 37.51 21.01
C SER A 306 2.46 38.12 20.84
N ASP A 307 2.13 38.69 19.67
CA ASP A 307 0.89 39.47 19.45
C ASP A 307 -0.41 38.77 19.90
N TRP A 308 -0.46 37.44 19.83
CA TRP A 308 -1.67 36.70 20.18
C TRP A 308 -1.94 36.67 21.69
N HIS A 309 -0.94 36.90 22.55
CA HIS A 309 -1.06 36.74 24.01
C HIS A 309 -0.99 38.04 24.81
N ASP A 310 -0.83 39.21 24.17
CA ASP A 310 -0.73 40.54 24.83
C ASP A 310 -1.80 40.82 25.91
N ASN A 311 -3.01 40.30 25.72
CA ASN A 311 -4.15 40.50 26.62
C ASN A 311 -4.51 39.25 27.44
N LEU A 312 -3.64 38.25 27.48
CA LEU A 312 -3.83 37.01 28.20
C LEU A 312 -2.88 36.89 29.38
N LYS A 313 -3.37 36.28 30.46
CA LYS A 313 -2.52 35.90 31.60
C LYS A 313 -1.75 34.64 31.23
N VAL A 314 -0.63 34.79 30.53
CA VAL A 314 0.28 33.68 30.23
C VAL A 314 1.70 34.11 30.58
N LYS A 315 2.50 33.18 31.11
CA LYS A 315 3.89 33.45 31.47
C LYS A 315 4.82 32.85 30.44
N THR A 316 5.92 33.54 30.14
CA THR A 316 7.00 32.93 29.38
C THR A 316 7.78 31.95 30.24
N LEU A 317 8.57 31.06 29.63
CA LEU A 317 9.44 30.13 30.36
C LEU A 317 10.48 30.89 31.20
N SER A 318 10.93 32.04 30.71
CA SER A 318 11.81 32.96 31.44
C SER A 318 11.14 33.53 32.70
N ASP A 319 9.84 33.84 32.64
CA ASP A 319 9.07 34.32 33.81
C ASP A 319 8.69 33.19 34.79
N ASN A 320 8.60 31.96 34.30
CA ASN A 320 8.26 30.78 35.10
C ASN A 320 9.19 29.59 34.76
N PRO A 321 10.46 29.61 35.21
CA PRO A 321 11.41 28.54 34.90
C PRO A 321 11.03 27.18 35.49
N ASN A 322 10.17 27.18 36.52
CA ASN A 322 9.67 25.99 37.20
C ASN A 322 8.30 25.55 36.64
N ALA A 323 7.92 25.97 35.43
CA ALA A 323 6.72 25.49 34.77
C ALA A 323 6.78 23.96 34.59
N GLU A 324 5.68 23.28 34.90
CA GLU A 324 5.57 21.83 34.73
C GLU A 324 5.40 21.46 33.25
N PHE A 325 4.68 22.30 32.50
CA PHE A 325 4.40 22.10 31.08
C PHE A 325 4.91 23.26 30.23
N LEU A 326 5.47 22.93 29.07
CA LEU A 326 5.73 23.90 28.00
C LEU A 326 4.65 23.76 26.95
N LEU A 327 3.86 24.81 26.76
CA LEU A 327 2.89 24.89 25.68
C LEU A 327 3.58 25.42 24.42
N TRP A 328 3.93 24.52 23.51
CA TRP A 328 4.42 24.88 22.17
C TRP A 328 3.25 25.31 21.29
N ILE A 329 3.28 26.54 20.79
CA ILE A 329 2.17 27.18 20.08
C ILE A 329 2.19 26.81 18.58
N GLY A 330 3.39 26.75 18.02
CA GLY A 330 3.63 26.49 16.61
C GLY A 330 3.27 27.67 15.71
N CYS A 331 3.79 27.62 14.48
CA CYS A 331 3.70 28.73 13.53
C CYS A 331 2.25 29.11 13.21
N THR A 332 1.36 28.13 13.03
CA THR A 332 -0.04 28.37 12.69
C THR A 332 -0.82 28.97 13.85
N GLY A 333 -0.59 28.48 15.08
CA GLY A 333 -1.27 28.99 16.27
C GLY A 333 -0.86 30.41 16.64
N ALA A 334 0.39 30.79 16.35
CA ALA A 334 0.94 32.10 16.68
C ALA A 334 0.73 33.14 15.57
N LEU A 335 0.88 32.76 14.29
CA LEU A 335 1.06 33.74 13.20
C LEU A 335 -0.13 33.84 12.23
N VAL A 336 -1.17 33.01 12.41
CA VAL A 336 -2.36 33.02 11.56
C VAL A 336 -3.56 33.44 12.41
N GLU A 337 -4.13 34.62 12.12
CA GLU A 337 -5.18 35.27 12.91
C GLU A 337 -6.35 34.35 13.28
N ARG A 338 -6.92 33.64 12.30
CA ARG A 338 -8.05 32.73 12.56
C ARG A 338 -7.69 31.61 13.55
N ASN A 339 -6.43 31.20 13.58
CA ASN A 339 -5.93 30.12 14.40
C ASN A 339 -5.46 30.61 15.78
N GLN A 340 -5.08 31.89 15.93
CA GLN A 340 -4.81 32.50 17.22
C GLN A 340 -6.02 32.40 18.16
N MET A 341 -7.26 32.46 17.65
CA MET A 341 -8.46 32.27 18.48
C MET A 341 -8.49 30.88 19.17
N VAL A 342 -8.00 29.84 18.48
CA VAL A 342 -7.89 28.49 19.05
C VAL A 342 -6.83 28.48 20.16
N THR A 343 -5.67 29.08 19.89
CA THR A 343 -4.58 29.22 20.87
C THR A 343 -5.05 29.95 22.14
N LYS A 344 -5.73 31.09 21.98
CA LYS A 344 -6.31 31.88 23.07
C LYS A 344 -7.32 31.05 23.89
N SER A 345 -8.15 30.24 23.22
CA SER A 345 -9.12 29.37 23.88
C SER A 345 -8.44 28.27 24.70
N ILE A 346 -7.38 27.66 24.18
CA ILE A 346 -6.56 26.69 24.91
C ILE A 346 -5.99 27.34 26.19
N VAL A 347 -5.36 28.51 26.07
CA VAL A 347 -4.83 29.25 27.22
C VAL A 347 -5.89 29.55 28.27
N ASN A 348 -7.09 29.98 27.86
CA ASN A 348 -8.18 30.22 28.80
C ASN A 348 -8.60 28.96 29.57
N VAL A 349 -8.64 27.81 28.90
CA VAL A 349 -8.93 26.52 29.55
C VAL A 349 -7.82 26.13 30.52
N LEU A 350 -6.55 26.24 30.13
CA LEU A 350 -5.41 25.92 31.00
C LEU A 350 -5.36 26.82 32.24
N ASN A 351 -5.64 28.12 32.06
CA ASN A 351 -5.74 29.09 33.15
C ASN A 351 -6.90 28.77 34.10
N TYR A 352 -8.07 28.41 33.56
CA TYR A 352 -9.22 27.99 34.37
C TYR A 352 -8.90 26.73 35.18
N ALA A 353 -8.19 25.77 34.56
CA ALA A 353 -7.71 24.55 35.20
C ALA A 353 -6.55 24.79 36.19
N LYS A 354 -6.01 26.01 36.26
CA LYS A 354 -4.89 26.41 37.14
C LYS A 354 -3.63 25.55 36.94
N LEU A 355 -3.37 25.13 35.70
CA LEU A 355 -2.18 24.37 35.36
C LEU A 355 -0.92 25.26 35.42
N ASN A 356 0.20 24.69 35.86
CA ASN A 356 1.48 25.37 35.88
C ASN A 356 2.20 25.17 34.54
N TYR A 357 1.99 26.09 33.61
CA TYR A 357 2.61 26.03 32.27
C TYR A 357 3.27 27.35 31.87
N ALA A 358 4.12 27.27 30.85
CA ALA A 358 4.77 28.41 30.22
C ALA A 358 4.76 28.30 28.70
N ILE A 359 5.05 29.41 28.02
CA ILE A 359 5.28 29.48 26.57
C ILE A 359 6.69 30.00 26.27
N LEU A 360 7.17 29.81 25.05
CA LEU A 360 8.45 30.40 24.59
C LEU A 360 8.30 31.80 23.99
N SER A 361 7.11 32.14 23.48
CA SER A 361 6.86 33.42 22.78
C SER A 361 7.86 33.64 21.62
N GLU A 362 8.66 34.72 21.67
CA GLU A 362 9.61 35.07 20.60
C GLU A 362 10.79 34.09 20.50
N GLU A 363 11.06 33.31 21.56
CA GLU A 363 12.11 32.28 21.54
C GLU A 363 11.67 31.01 20.79
N GLU A 364 10.38 30.88 20.44
CA GLU A 364 9.88 29.71 19.71
C GLU A 364 10.29 29.75 18.24
N THR A 365 10.77 28.64 17.69
CA THR A 365 11.05 28.47 16.26
C THR A 365 10.10 27.46 15.62
N CYS A 366 10.12 27.35 14.29
CA CYS A 366 9.36 26.31 13.59
C CYS A 366 9.92 24.92 13.90
N THR A 367 9.07 23.89 13.91
CA THR A 367 9.50 22.48 14.05
C THR A 367 10.28 21.93 12.87
N GLY A 368 10.34 22.65 11.74
CA GLY A 368 10.92 22.13 10.49
C GLY A 368 10.03 21.11 9.76
N ASP A 369 8.88 20.70 10.32
CA ASP A 369 7.96 19.74 9.68
C ASP A 369 7.56 20.14 8.25
N PRO A 370 7.25 21.41 7.92
CA PRO A 370 6.95 21.80 6.54
C PRO A 370 8.14 21.59 5.60
N ALA A 371 9.36 21.92 6.01
CA ALA A 371 10.57 21.71 5.21
C ALA A 371 10.75 20.21 4.90
N LYS A 372 10.66 19.38 5.95
CA LYS A 372 10.80 17.93 5.82
C LYS A 372 9.75 17.30 4.92
N ARG A 373 8.48 17.75 4.99
CA ARG A 373 7.39 17.30 4.11
C ARG A 373 7.55 17.75 2.66
N ILE A 374 8.19 18.90 2.44
CA ILE A 374 8.55 19.41 1.12
C ILE A 374 9.75 18.65 0.56
N GLY A 375 10.54 17.99 1.41
CA GLY A 375 11.74 17.25 1.03
C GLY A 375 13.02 18.04 1.18
N ASN A 376 12.99 19.16 1.91
CA ASN A 376 14.20 19.87 2.33
C ASN A 376 14.66 19.33 3.69
N GLU A 377 15.93 18.97 3.81
CA GLU A 377 16.55 18.46 5.04
C GLU A 377 17.56 19.45 5.68
N TYR A 378 17.74 20.64 5.10
CA TYR A 378 18.57 21.73 5.63
C TYR A 378 17.77 22.88 6.26
#